data_AF-A0A5C4X6S7-F1
#
_entry.id   AF-A0A5C4X6S7-F1
#
_cell.length_a   1.000
_cell.length_b   1.000
_cell.length_c   1.000
_cell.angle_alpha   90.00
_cell.angle_beta   90.00
_cell.angle_gamma   90.00
#
_symmetry.space_group_name_H-M   'P 1'
#
loop_
_entity.id
_entity.type
_entity.pdbx_description
1 polymer ?
#
loop_
_entity_poly.entity_id
_entity_poly.type
_entity_poly.pdbx_seq_one_letter_code
_entity_poly.pdbx_strand_id
1 'polypeptide(L)'
;MTTTPTRLQKPGLGAQKPSLDRLNDFDELPADFDELAWRLGVRSITVQREEIIADGGASPDAPLTQAAAIAVLANPWAGTDTQADLAPAAEQVAPVLAKVLTDRLLDALGPASAIEAFGKGAVVGVDGELEHAGALIHTPYFGNIMREMLEGTSVLCFADGRSGPSASIRVPMWHKTHATSRDHYQTIDLRLTDAPKADELCVIAAASTGPRPFARIGDRRTDGAVTTEILKGLTK
;
A
#
# COMPACT_ATOMS: atom_id res chain seq x y z
N MET A 1 41.01 12.07 19.23
CA MET A 1 40.56 12.78 18.01
C MET A 1 39.31 12.08 17.52
N THR A 2 38.15 12.57 17.94
CA THR A 2 36.83 12.00 17.62
C THR A 2 36.14 12.94 16.64
N THR A 3 36.04 12.53 15.39
CA THR A 3 35.36 13.26 14.31
C THR A 3 33.85 13.05 14.42
N THR A 4 33.13 14.11 14.74
CA THR A 4 31.66 14.20 14.65
C THR A 4 31.25 14.21 13.17
N PRO A 5 30.23 13.45 12.73
CA PRO A 5 29.74 13.55 11.36
C PRO A 5 28.95 14.85 11.18
N THR A 6 29.29 15.59 10.14
CA THR A 6 28.62 16.84 9.74
C THR A 6 27.22 16.53 9.24
N ARG A 7 26.19 17.01 9.95
CA ARG A 7 24.79 16.94 9.51
C ARG A 7 24.61 17.89 8.32
N LEU A 8 24.30 17.35 7.14
CA LEU A 8 23.88 18.14 5.98
C LEU A 8 22.64 18.97 6.36
N GLN A 9 22.78 20.30 6.35
CA GLN A 9 21.65 21.22 6.48
C GLN A 9 20.86 21.21 5.17
N LYS A 10 19.59 20.80 5.23
CA LYS A 10 18.65 20.94 4.10
C LYS A 10 18.32 22.43 3.91
N PRO A 11 18.32 22.97 2.67
CA PRO A 11 17.94 24.36 2.42
C PRO A 11 16.50 24.62 2.89
N GLY A 12 16.27 25.80 3.46
CA GLY A 12 14.95 26.20 3.94
C GLY A 12 13.94 26.29 2.79
N LEU A 13 12.92 25.44 2.82
CA LEU A 13 11.76 25.56 1.93
C LEU A 13 10.84 26.67 2.46
N GLY A 14 10.76 27.78 1.73
CA GLY A 14 9.59 28.65 1.77
C GLY A 14 8.36 27.86 1.31
N ALA A 15 7.18 28.24 1.81
CA ALA A 15 5.91 27.60 1.47
C ALA A 15 5.52 27.85 0.00
N GLN A 16 6.08 27.07 -0.92
CA GLN A 16 5.60 26.94 -2.29
C GLN A 16 4.97 25.56 -2.47
N LYS A 17 3.84 25.53 -3.19
CA LYS A 17 3.09 24.30 -3.45
C LYS A 17 3.99 23.26 -4.15
N PRO A 18 3.89 21.98 -3.80
CA PRO A 18 4.60 20.92 -4.49
C PRO A 18 4.06 20.81 -5.93
N SER A 19 4.80 21.35 -6.92
CA SER A 19 4.50 21.13 -8.34
C SER A 19 5.30 19.94 -8.88
N LEU A 20 4.72 19.25 -9.87
CA LEU A 20 5.38 18.20 -10.66
C LEU A 20 6.62 18.74 -11.41
N ASP A 21 6.73 20.06 -11.59
CA ASP A 21 7.87 20.72 -12.24
C ASP A 21 9.19 20.47 -11.50
N ARG A 22 9.15 20.14 -10.20
CA ARG A 22 10.37 19.82 -9.43
C ARG A 22 11.14 18.62 -9.96
N LEU A 23 10.55 17.78 -10.81
CA LEU A 23 11.28 16.67 -11.42
C LEU A 23 12.28 17.12 -12.50
N ASN A 24 12.00 18.25 -13.15
CA ASN A 24 12.86 18.82 -14.20
C ASN A 24 13.83 19.89 -13.67
N ASP A 25 13.70 20.27 -12.39
CA ASP A 25 14.56 21.27 -11.75
C ASP A 25 15.91 20.70 -11.24
N PHE A 26 16.16 19.40 -11.40
CA PHE A 26 17.39 18.77 -10.92
C PHE A 26 18.26 18.31 -12.11
N ASP A 27 19.39 18.99 -12.29
CA ASP A 27 20.43 18.64 -13.29
C ASP A 27 21.11 17.28 -13.00
N GLU A 28 20.88 16.68 -11.83
CA GLU A 28 21.49 15.42 -11.37
C GLU A 28 20.45 14.35 -11.04
N LEU A 29 20.73 13.11 -11.49
CA LEU A 29 19.95 11.92 -11.11
C LEU A 29 19.94 11.75 -9.58
N PRO A 30 18.83 11.27 -8.98
CA PRO A 30 18.74 11.01 -7.55
C PRO A 30 19.71 9.88 -7.14
N ALA A 31 20.26 9.96 -5.92
CA ALA A 31 21.19 8.98 -5.39
C ALA A 31 20.52 7.61 -5.15
N ASP A 32 19.24 7.61 -4.76
CA ASP A 32 18.44 6.42 -4.54
C ASP A 32 16.93 6.71 -4.72
N PHE A 33 16.11 5.66 -4.54
CA PHE A 33 14.66 5.77 -4.65
C PHE A 33 14.01 6.53 -3.49
N ASP A 34 14.64 6.62 -2.31
CA ASP A 34 14.12 7.40 -1.19
C ASP A 34 14.29 8.90 -1.46
N GLU A 35 15.42 9.31 -2.02
CA GLU A 35 15.64 10.67 -2.49
C GLU A 35 14.65 11.02 -3.60
N LEU A 36 14.46 10.12 -4.58
CA LEU A 36 13.48 10.33 -5.65
C LEU A 36 12.05 10.46 -5.11
N ALA A 37 11.65 9.59 -4.16
CA ALA A 37 10.35 9.66 -3.50
C ALA A 37 10.17 11.01 -2.77
N TRP A 38 11.20 11.48 -2.07
CA TRP A 38 11.17 12.81 -1.45
C TRP A 38 11.03 13.95 -2.46
N ARG A 39 11.78 13.92 -3.57
CA ARG A 39 11.66 14.90 -4.67
C ARG A 39 10.24 14.91 -5.27
N LEU A 40 9.59 13.74 -5.34
CA LEU A 40 8.19 13.55 -5.75
C LEU A 40 7.14 13.96 -4.70
N GLY A 41 7.56 14.51 -3.57
CA GLY A 41 6.65 15.04 -2.55
C GLY A 41 6.22 14.04 -1.48
N VAL A 42 6.87 12.88 -1.37
CA VAL A 42 6.69 12.00 -0.21
C VAL A 42 7.21 12.72 1.05
N ARG A 43 6.31 12.95 2.00
CA ARG A 43 6.58 13.60 3.29
C ARG A 43 7.07 12.59 4.33
N SER A 44 6.49 11.39 4.34
CA SER A 44 6.82 10.36 5.34
C SER A 44 6.52 8.97 4.82
N ILE A 45 7.31 8.00 5.28
CA ILE A 45 7.05 6.58 5.12
C ILE A 45 6.95 5.96 6.51
N THR A 46 5.90 5.17 6.76
CA THR A 46 5.70 4.42 8.01
C THR A 46 5.55 2.94 7.69
N VAL A 47 6.15 2.08 8.52
CA VAL A 47 5.95 0.63 8.45
C VAL A 47 5.28 0.17 9.74
N GLN A 48 4.14 -0.51 9.61
CA GLN A 48 3.49 -1.24 10.69
C GLN A 48 3.78 -2.73 10.47
N ARG A 49 4.33 -3.40 11.48
CA ARG A 49 4.60 -4.84 11.47
C ARG A 49 3.92 -5.49 12.66
N GLU A 50 3.23 -6.59 12.41
CA GLU A 50 2.53 -7.38 13.41
C GLU A 50 3.02 -8.83 13.36
N GLU A 51 3.44 -9.37 14.50
CA GLU A 51 3.77 -10.78 14.67
C GLU A 51 2.61 -11.47 15.39
N ILE A 52 1.99 -12.43 14.73
CA ILE A 52 0.86 -13.19 15.27
C ILE A 52 1.41 -14.44 15.96
N ILE A 53 1.60 -14.33 17.27
CA ILE A 53 2.13 -15.41 18.11
C ILE A 53 1.01 -16.36 18.59
N ALA A 54 -0.21 -15.82 18.75
CA ALA A 54 -1.39 -16.57 19.12
C ALA A 54 -2.66 -15.85 18.65
N ASP A 55 -3.71 -16.60 18.36
CA ASP A 55 -5.06 -16.11 18.07
C ASP A 55 -6.08 -17.08 18.71
N GLY A 56 -7.21 -16.58 19.20
CA GLY A 56 -8.22 -17.40 19.88
C GLY A 56 -7.71 -18.22 21.08
N GLY A 57 -6.58 -17.84 21.68
CA GLY A 57 -5.96 -18.55 22.81
C GLY A 57 -5.06 -19.74 22.43
N ALA A 58 -4.78 -19.96 21.15
CA ALA A 58 -3.85 -21.00 20.67
C ALA A 58 -2.74 -20.41 19.79
N SER A 59 -1.61 -21.11 19.67
CA SER A 59 -0.56 -20.76 18.71
C SER A 59 -0.86 -21.37 17.33
N PRO A 60 -0.61 -20.64 16.23
CA PRO A 60 -0.70 -21.18 14.89
C PRO A 60 0.39 -22.22 14.62
N ASP A 61 0.20 -23.06 13.59
CA ASP A 61 1.15 -24.10 13.20
C ASP A 61 2.52 -23.54 12.76
N ALA A 62 2.53 -22.30 12.28
CA ALA A 62 3.72 -21.54 11.91
C ALA A 62 3.60 -20.07 12.37
N PRO A 63 4.70 -19.41 12.76
CA PRO A 63 4.69 -17.98 13.02
C PRO A 63 4.25 -17.19 11.79
N LEU A 64 3.33 -16.24 11.99
CA LEU A 64 2.82 -15.38 10.93
C LEU A 64 3.23 -13.95 11.21
N THR A 65 3.75 -13.27 10.19
CA THR A 65 4.03 -11.83 10.25
C THR A 65 3.26 -11.13 9.15
N GLN A 66 2.60 -10.04 9.49
CA GLN A 66 1.99 -9.12 8.55
C GLN A 66 2.69 -7.78 8.63
N ALA A 67 2.78 -7.08 7.50
CA ALA A 67 3.25 -5.70 7.48
C ALA A 67 2.53 -4.86 6.44
N ALA A 68 2.48 -3.56 6.71
CA ALA A 68 2.11 -2.56 5.73
C ALA A 68 3.13 -1.43 5.73
N ALA A 69 3.52 -1.01 4.54
CA ALA A 69 4.31 0.19 4.31
C ALA A 69 3.39 1.28 3.74
N ILE A 70 3.46 2.48 4.30
CA ILE A 70 2.55 3.59 4.04
C ILE A 70 3.39 4.80 3.63
N ALA A 71 3.21 5.31 2.42
CA ALA A 71 3.77 6.59 1.98
C ALA A 71 2.70 7.67 2.08
N VAL A 72 3.04 8.79 2.70
CA VAL A 72 2.21 10.01 2.69
C VAL A 72 2.90 11.00 1.77
N LEU A 73 2.18 11.49 0.77
CA LEU A 73 2.69 12.41 -0.23
C LEU A 73 1.73 13.56 -0.49
N ALA A 74 2.27 14.68 -0.96
CA ALA A 74 1.45 15.73 -1.53
C ALA A 74 0.61 15.17 -2.70
N ASN A 75 -0.66 15.57 -2.76
CA ASN A 75 -1.53 15.23 -3.88
C ASN A 75 -1.18 16.14 -5.08
N PRO A 76 -0.62 15.61 -6.18
CA PRO A 76 -0.22 16.42 -7.33
C PRO A 76 -1.42 17.03 -8.08
N TRP A 77 -2.63 16.53 -7.81
CA TRP A 77 -3.89 16.97 -8.40
C TRP A 77 -4.75 17.79 -7.41
N ALA A 78 -4.21 18.20 -6.27
CA ALA A 78 -4.97 19.03 -5.33
C ALA A 78 -5.31 20.39 -5.95
N GLY A 79 -6.62 20.67 -6.07
CA GLY A 79 -7.12 21.92 -6.65
C GLY A 79 -7.10 21.99 -8.18
N THR A 80 -6.81 20.87 -8.87
CA THR A 80 -7.07 20.77 -10.32
C THR A 80 -8.57 20.57 -10.59
N ASP A 81 -9.00 20.76 -11.83
CA ASP A 81 -10.36 20.43 -12.24
C ASP A 81 -10.55 18.91 -12.47
N THR A 82 -11.80 18.45 -12.44
CA THR A 82 -12.19 17.05 -12.60
C THR A 82 -12.00 16.51 -14.04
N GLN A 83 -11.48 17.31 -14.96
CA GLN A 83 -11.15 16.94 -16.34
C GLN A 83 -9.64 16.89 -16.58
N ALA A 84 -8.82 17.16 -15.55
CA ALA A 84 -7.38 17.07 -15.62
C ALA A 84 -6.93 15.65 -15.97
N ASP A 85 -5.92 15.53 -16.83
CA ASP A 85 -5.29 14.26 -17.14
C ASP A 85 -4.40 13.82 -15.97
N LEU A 86 -4.75 12.69 -15.36
CA LEU A 86 -4.03 12.14 -14.21
C LEU A 86 -2.83 11.29 -14.62
N ALA A 87 -2.77 10.84 -15.88
CA ALA A 87 -1.78 9.85 -16.34
C ALA A 87 -0.32 10.32 -16.19
N PRO A 88 0.07 11.56 -16.56
CA PRO A 88 1.47 11.98 -16.51
C PRO A 88 2.06 11.90 -15.09
N ALA A 89 1.30 12.33 -14.08
CA ALA A 89 1.73 12.27 -12.69
C ALA A 89 1.72 10.83 -12.16
N ALA A 90 0.71 10.03 -12.52
CA ALA A 90 0.63 8.63 -12.10
C ALA A 90 1.82 7.81 -12.64
N GLU A 91 2.18 8.02 -13.91
CA GLU A 91 3.31 7.39 -14.59
C GLU A 91 4.66 7.64 -13.92
N GLN A 92 4.83 8.84 -13.35
CA GLN A 92 6.05 9.23 -12.68
C GLN A 92 6.08 8.79 -11.21
N VAL A 93 4.96 8.95 -10.50
CA VAL A 93 4.89 8.79 -9.04
C VAL A 93 4.67 7.33 -8.65
N ALA A 94 3.73 6.65 -9.27
CA ALA A 94 3.29 5.31 -8.85
C ALA A 94 4.41 4.26 -8.90
N PRO A 95 5.31 4.23 -9.91
CA PRO A 95 6.41 3.27 -9.92
C PRO A 95 7.39 3.43 -8.76
N VAL A 96 7.70 4.68 -8.42
CA VAL A 96 8.61 5.00 -7.31
C VAL A 96 7.98 4.60 -5.99
N LEU A 97 6.68 4.90 -5.79
CA LEU A 97 5.94 4.46 -4.61
C LEU A 97 5.93 2.94 -4.49
N ALA A 98 5.70 2.21 -5.59
CA ALA A 98 5.73 0.75 -5.56
C ALA A 98 7.11 0.22 -5.13
N LYS A 99 8.20 0.77 -5.67
CA LYS A 99 9.56 0.39 -5.31
C LYS A 99 9.83 0.62 -3.82
N VAL A 100 9.67 1.86 -3.35
CA VAL A 100 10.01 2.22 -1.96
C VAL A 100 9.12 1.54 -0.93
N LEU A 101 7.84 1.30 -1.24
CA LEU A 101 6.97 0.58 -0.30
C LEU A 101 7.24 -0.92 -0.30
N THR A 102 7.55 -1.51 -1.46
CA THR A 102 7.85 -2.95 -1.53
C THR A 102 9.19 -3.28 -0.89
N ASP A 103 10.22 -2.43 -1.03
CA ASP A 103 11.49 -2.60 -0.30
C ASP A 103 11.26 -2.68 1.21
N ARG A 104 10.37 -1.84 1.74
CA ARG A 104 10.04 -1.78 3.18
C ARG A 104 9.31 -3.04 3.64
N LEU A 105 8.48 -3.62 2.77
CA LEU A 105 7.87 -4.91 3.04
C LEU A 105 8.92 -6.03 3.06
N LEU A 106 9.87 -6.04 2.11
CA LEU A 106 10.95 -7.02 2.07
C LEU A 106 11.87 -6.91 3.28
N ASP A 107 12.18 -5.68 3.72
CA ASP A 107 12.94 -5.44 4.95
C ASP A 107 12.20 -5.96 6.20
N ALA A 108 10.88 -5.81 6.25
CA ALA A 108 10.06 -6.16 7.41
C ALA A 108 9.67 -7.65 7.48
N LEU A 109 9.53 -8.31 6.32
CA LEU A 109 8.96 -9.66 6.18
C LEU A 109 9.97 -10.68 5.65
N GLY A 110 11.11 -10.23 5.12
CA GLY A 110 12.10 -11.08 4.47
C GLY A 110 11.94 -11.15 2.95
N PRO A 111 12.57 -12.14 2.29
CA PRO A 111 12.61 -12.21 0.83
C PRO A 111 11.21 -12.43 0.23
N ALA A 112 11.06 -12.14 -1.07
CA ALA A 112 9.80 -12.34 -1.79
C ALA A 112 9.24 -13.78 -1.64
N SER A 113 10.13 -14.77 -1.54
CA SER A 113 9.78 -16.17 -1.31
C SER A 113 9.13 -16.46 0.04
N ALA A 114 9.29 -15.58 1.03
CA ALA A 114 8.64 -15.68 2.35
C ALA A 114 7.23 -15.05 2.37
N ILE A 115 6.84 -14.32 1.32
CA ILE A 115 5.53 -13.65 1.24
C ILE A 115 4.52 -14.55 0.54
N GLU A 116 3.38 -14.76 1.19
CA GLU A 116 2.29 -15.59 0.66
C GLU A 116 1.08 -14.77 0.21
N ALA A 117 0.79 -13.63 0.87
CA ALA A 117 -0.34 -12.77 0.52
C ALA A 117 0.05 -11.30 0.41
N PHE A 118 -0.69 -10.56 -0.42
CA PHE A 118 -0.47 -9.13 -0.62
C PHE A 118 -1.76 -8.33 -0.85
N GLY A 119 -1.65 -7.02 -0.69
CA GLY A 119 -2.71 -6.06 -0.90
C GLY A 119 -2.16 -4.65 -1.09
N LYS A 120 -3.03 -3.73 -1.51
CA LYS A 120 -2.70 -2.31 -1.66
C LYS A 120 -3.83 -1.44 -1.14
N GLY A 121 -3.54 -0.18 -0.87
CA GLY A 121 -4.61 0.78 -0.61
C GLY A 121 -4.19 2.22 -0.82
N ALA A 122 -5.17 3.10 -0.88
CA ALA A 122 -4.91 4.53 -0.95
C ALA A 122 -5.99 5.34 -0.22
N VAL A 123 -5.60 6.41 0.47
CA VAL A 123 -6.55 7.36 1.07
C VAL A 123 -6.21 8.75 0.61
N VAL A 124 -7.16 9.41 -0.06
CA VAL A 124 -7.03 10.80 -0.49
C VAL A 124 -7.54 11.76 0.58
N GLY A 125 -6.85 12.89 0.74
CA GLY A 125 -7.28 14.02 1.53
C GLY A 125 -8.58 14.64 1.02
N VAL A 126 -9.23 15.44 1.87
CA VAL A 126 -10.55 16.01 1.57
C VAL A 126 -10.57 17.02 0.41
N ASP A 127 -9.42 17.60 0.05
CA ASP A 127 -9.29 18.51 -1.10
C ASP A 127 -8.97 17.77 -2.41
N GLY A 128 -8.94 16.43 -2.38
CA GLY A 128 -8.77 15.58 -3.55
C GLY A 128 -10.02 14.78 -3.93
N GLU A 129 -9.87 14.01 -4.99
CA GLU A 129 -10.89 13.16 -5.58
C GLU A 129 -10.53 11.69 -5.38
N LEU A 130 -11.53 10.81 -5.29
CA LEU A 130 -11.29 9.37 -5.16
C LEU A 130 -10.45 8.84 -6.34
N GLU A 131 -10.64 9.44 -7.53
CA GLU A 131 -9.88 9.12 -8.74
C GLU A 131 -8.38 9.38 -8.57
N HIS A 132 -7.95 10.31 -7.71
CA HIS A 132 -6.53 10.53 -7.42
C HIS A 132 -5.90 9.34 -6.70
N ALA A 133 -6.65 8.71 -5.78
CA ALA A 133 -6.24 7.46 -5.16
C ALA A 133 -6.16 6.36 -6.23
N GLY A 134 -7.19 6.26 -7.08
CA GLY A 134 -7.27 5.30 -8.17
C GLY A 134 -6.14 5.43 -9.19
N ALA A 135 -5.76 6.65 -9.57
CA ALA A 135 -4.67 6.91 -10.50
C ALA A 135 -3.33 6.30 -10.01
N LEU A 136 -3.07 6.34 -8.70
CA LEU A 136 -1.86 5.78 -8.11
C LEU A 136 -1.91 4.26 -7.94
N ILE A 137 -3.06 3.67 -7.59
CA ILE A 137 -3.10 2.24 -7.25
C ILE A 137 -3.78 1.35 -8.29
N HIS A 138 -4.72 1.83 -9.11
CA HIS A 138 -5.49 1.01 -10.06
C HIS A 138 -4.89 0.91 -11.46
N THR A 139 -3.87 1.70 -11.75
CA THR A 139 -3.08 1.63 -12.99
C THR A 139 -1.96 0.58 -12.88
N PRO A 140 -1.34 0.13 -13.99
CA PRO A 140 -0.28 -0.88 -13.95
C PRO A 140 0.98 -0.41 -13.21
N TYR A 141 1.21 0.90 -13.11
CA TYR A 141 2.47 1.48 -12.63
C TYR A 141 2.83 1.12 -11.19
N PHE A 142 1.84 1.01 -10.30
CA PHE A 142 2.08 0.52 -8.94
C PHE A 142 1.98 -1.01 -8.87
N GLY A 143 0.85 -1.55 -9.33
CA GLY A 143 0.51 -2.95 -9.09
C GLY A 143 1.36 -3.96 -9.84
N ASN A 144 1.87 -3.64 -11.04
CA ASN A 144 2.76 -4.55 -11.76
C ASN A 144 4.12 -4.65 -11.08
N ILE A 145 4.68 -3.51 -10.68
CA ILE A 145 6.01 -3.46 -10.04
C ILE A 145 5.98 -4.21 -8.70
N MET A 146 5.00 -3.94 -7.85
CA MET A 146 4.86 -4.66 -6.58
C MET A 146 4.66 -6.17 -6.80
N ARG A 147 3.86 -6.57 -7.81
CA ARG A 147 3.71 -7.99 -8.16
C ARG A 147 5.02 -8.64 -8.56
N GLU A 148 5.77 -8.00 -9.45
CA GLU A 148 7.03 -8.53 -9.97
C GLU A 148 8.06 -8.68 -8.84
N MET A 149 8.23 -7.62 -8.03
CA MET A 149 9.14 -7.61 -6.89
C MET A 149 8.79 -8.67 -5.82
N LEU A 150 7.50 -9.01 -5.68
CA LEU A 150 7.03 -10.01 -4.71
C LEU A 150 6.81 -11.40 -5.34
N GLU A 151 7.20 -11.60 -6.59
CA GLU A 151 7.01 -12.86 -7.33
C GLU A 151 5.53 -13.32 -7.36
N GLY A 152 4.61 -12.36 -7.46
CA GLY A 152 3.17 -12.57 -7.48
C GLY A 152 2.55 -12.43 -8.88
N THR A 153 1.45 -13.13 -9.10
CA THR A 153 0.69 -13.12 -10.37
C THR A 153 -0.77 -12.69 -10.20
N SER A 154 -1.30 -12.78 -8.98
CA SER A 154 -2.68 -12.38 -8.67
C SER A 154 -2.85 -10.87 -8.74
N VAL A 155 -4.04 -10.39 -9.09
CA VAL A 155 -4.40 -8.97 -8.86
C VAL A 155 -4.14 -8.63 -7.40
N LEU A 156 -3.63 -7.44 -7.06
CA LEU A 156 -3.57 -7.05 -5.65
C LEU A 156 -4.96 -6.64 -5.19
N CYS A 157 -5.46 -7.26 -4.11
CA CYS A 157 -6.69 -6.80 -3.47
C CYS A 157 -6.50 -5.36 -2.98
N PHE A 158 -7.58 -4.57 -2.94
CA PHE A 158 -7.46 -3.15 -2.70
C PHE A 158 -8.55 -2.59 -1.79
N ALA A 159 -8.20 -1.49 -1.12
CA ALA A 159 -9.13 -0.59 -0.47
C ALA A 159 -8.72 0.85 -0.79
N ASP A 160 -9.67 1.68 -1.16
CA ASP A 160 -9.47 3.11 -1.34
C ASP A 160 -10.55 3.93 -0.63
N GLY A 161 -10.25 5.20 -0.39
CA GLY A 161 -11.20 6.09 0.24
C GLY A 161 -10.74 7.53 0.28
N ARG A 162 -11.65 8.41 0.70
CA ARG A 162 -11.36 9.82 1.00
C ARG A 162 -11.60 10.08 2.47
N SER A 163 -10.66 10.73 3.14
CA SER A 163 -10.79 11.03 4.55
C SER A 163 -9.98 12.25 4.97
N GLY A 164 -10.22 12.72 6.19
CA GLY A 164 -9.38 13.72 6.84
C GLY A 164 -8.17 13.12 7.56
N PRO A 165 -7.38 13.95 8.25
CA PRO A 165 -6.21 13.49 8.98
C PRO A 165 -6.52 12.44 10.05
N SER A 166 -5.58 11.54 10.29
CA SER A 166 -5.71 10.47 11.29
C SER A 166 -6.81 9.46 10.97
N ALA A 167 -7.06 9.21 9.69
CA ALA A 167 -8.00 8.20 9.25
C ALA A 167 -7.54 6.77 9.58
N SER A 168 -8.47 5.82 9.49
CA SER A 168 -8.19 4.39 9.54
C SER A 168 -8.58 3.74 8.22
N ILE A 169 -7.83 2.72 7.80
CA ILE A 169 -8.13 1.90 6.63
C ILE A 169 -7.81 0.44 6.93
N ARG A 170 -8.64 -0.45 6.41
CA ARG A 170 -8.43 -1.90 6.45
C ARG A 170 -8.00 -2.36 5.06
N VAL A 171 -6.77 -2.82 4.91
CA VAL A 171 -6.23 -3.25 3.62
C VAL A 171 -6.41 -4.76 3.47
N PRO A 172 -7.23 -5.22 2.51
CA PRO A 172 -7.42 -6.64 2.27
C PRO A 172 -6.21 -7.24 1.57
N MET A 173 -5.93 -8.50 1.87
CA MET A 173 -4.90 -9.31 1.26
C MET A 173 -5.47 -10.67 0.85
N TRP A 174 -4.94 -11.23 -0.23
CA TRP A 174 -5.16 -12.62 -0.62
C TRP A 174 -3.85 -13.20 -1.17
N HIS A 175 -3.82 -14.50 -1.47
CA HIS A 175 -2.60 -15.17 -1.89
C HIS A 175 -2.01 -14.55 -3.17
N LYS A 176 -0.69 -14.36 -3.20
CA LYS A 176 0.03 -13.62 -4.25
C LYS A 176 -0.02 -14.28 -5.63
N THR A 177 -0.18 -15.61 -5.69
CA THR A 177 -0.31 -16.37 -6.95
C THR A 177 -1.62 -17.14 -7.10
N HIS A 178 -2.47 -17.13 -6.06
CA HIS A 178 -3.72 -17.90 -6.02
C HIS A 178 -4.82 -17.09 -5.34
N ALA A 179 -5.26 -15.97 -5.94
CA ALA A 179 -6.28 -15.07 -5.38
C ALA A 179 -7.56 -15.76 -4.88
N THR A 180 -7.86 -16.98 -5.33
CA THR A 180 -9.02 -17.76 -4.87
C THR A 180 -8.77 -18.60 -3.62
N SER A 181 -7.53 -18.64 -3.09
CA SER A 181 -7.19 -19.36 -1.87
C SER A 181 -7.90 -18.75 -0.68
N ARG A 182 -8.90 -19.47 -0.16
CA ARG A 182 -9.73 -18.98 0.93
C ARG A 182 -8.94 -18.83 2.22
N ASP A 183 -7.87 -19.58 2.40
CA ASP A 183 -7.02 -19.51 3.60
C ASP A 183 -6.34 -18.14 3.74
N HIS A 184 -6.11 -17.45 2.63
CA HIS A 184 -5.38 -16.18 2.57
C HIS A 184 -6.26 -14.93 2.59
N TYR A 185 -7.59 -15.06 2.62
CA TYR A 185 -8.48 -13.90 2.77
C TYR A 185 -8.32 -13.30 4.16
N GLN A 186 -7.61 -12.19 4.25
CA GLN A 186 -7.26 -11.52 5.50
C GLN A 186 -7.10 -10.02 5.27
N THR A 187 -6.95 -9.27 6.35
CA THR A 187 -6.80 -7.81 6.30
C THR A 187 -5.83 -7.34 7.37
N ILE A 188 -5.10 -6.27 7.09
CA ILE A 188 -4.34 -5.53 8.11
C ILE A 188 -5.03 -4.18 8.40
N ASP A 189 -5.20 -3.85 9.68
CA ASP A 189 -5.82 -2.62 10.15
C ASP A 189 -4.75 -1.55 10.40
N LEU A 190 -4.93 -0.39 9.76
CA LEU A 190 -3.94 0.68 9.74
C LEU A 190 -4.52 1.98 10.27
N ARG A 191 -3.70 2.71 11.02
CA ARG A 191 -3.97 4.09 11.45
C ARG A 191 -3.01 5.03 10.72
N LEU A 192 -3.56 6.00 9.99
CA LEU A 192 -2.82 6.98 9.22
C LEU A 192 -2.52 8.22 10.07
N THR A 193 -1.65 8.08 11.08
CA THR A 193 -1.36 9.15 12.05
C THR A 193 -0.95 10.47 11.36
N ASP A 194 -1.68 11.56 11.64
CA ASP A 194 -1.47 12.87 11.00
C ASP A 194 -1.52 12.83 9.46
N ALA A 195 -2.31 11.92 8.88
CA ALA A 195 -2.45 11.75 7.44
C ALA A 195 -3.82 11.18 7.00
N PRO A 196 -4.22 11.37 5.73
CA PRO A 196 -3.70 12.42 4.85
C PRO A 196 -4.14 13.80 5.36
N LYS A 197 -3.29 14.83 5.18
CA LYS A 197 -3.78 16.22 5.19
C LYS A 197 -4.72 16.46 4.00
N ALA A 198 -5.40 17.60 4.01
CA ALA A 198 -6.43 17.91 3.02
C ALA A 198 -5.92 17.80 1.57
N ASP A 199 -4.68 18.25 1.33
CA ASP A 199 -3.97 18.24 0.05
C ASP A 199 -2.97 17.08 -0.10
N GLU A 200 -3.14 15.99 0.66
CA GLU A 200 -2.25 14.82 0.62
C GLU A 200 -2.96 13.55 0.15
N LEU A 201 -2.16 12.53 -0.16
CA LEU A 201 -2.55 11.15 -0.39
C LEU A 201 -1.75 10.25 0.55
N CYS A 202 -2.33 9.12 0.92
CA CYS A 202 -1.64 7.97 1.49
C CYS A 202 -1.67 6.85 0.46
N VAL A 203 -0.53 6.21 0.17
CA VAL A 203 -0.43 4.98 -0.65
C VAL A 203 0.17 3.88 0.19
N ILE A 204 -0.41 2.69 0.09
CA ILE A 204 -0.16 1.59 1.01
C ILE A 204 0.14 0.32 0.22
N ALA A 205 1.21 -0.36 0.59
CA ALA A 205 1.50 -1.73 0.23
C ALA A 205 1.37 -2.61 1.48
N ALA A 206 0.70 -3.75 1.38
CA ALA A 206 0.55 -4.69 2.50
C ALA A 206 0.94 -6.10 2.06
N ALA A 207 1.52 -6.88 2.99
CA ALA A 207 1.87 -8.26 2.76
C ALA A 207 1.80 -9.11 4.06
N SER A 208 1.68 -10.41 3.88
CA SER A 208 1.70 -11.43 4.94
C SER A 208 2.62 -12.59 4.56
N THR A 209 3.32 -13.14 5.55
CA THR A 209 4.14 -14.35 5.38
C THR A 209 3.33 -15.64 5.35
N GLY A 210 2.00 -15.57 5.51
CA GLY A 210 1.16 -16.76 5.48
C GLY A 210 -0.35 -16.48 5.47
N PRO A 211 -1.17 -17.54 5.63
CA PRO A 211 -2.62 -17.47 5.65
C PRO A 211 -3.14 -16.93 6.99
N ARG A 212 -4.47 -16.94 7.17
CA ARG A 212 -5.07 -16.73 8.49
C ARG A 212 -4.55 -17.77 9.51
N PRO A 213 -4.40 -17.41 10.80
CA PRO A 213 -3.80 -18.28 11.83
C PRO A 213 -4.38 -19.68 11.95
N PHE A 214 -5.69 -19.84 11.76
CA PHE A 214 -6.39 -21.11 11.89
C PHE A 214 -7.34 -21.35 10.71
N ALA A 215 -6.81 -21.30 9.49
CA ALA A 215 -7.59 -21.52 8.28
C ALA A 215 -8.25 -22.93 8.27
N ARG A 216 -9.60 -22.97 8.32
CA ARG A 216 -10.38 -24.23 8.47
C ARG A 216 -11.79 -24.19 7.88
N ILE A 217 -11.99 -23.36 6.86
CA ILE A 217 -13.33 -23.11 6.26
C ILE A 217 -13.42 -23.60 4.80
N GLY A 218 -12.58 -24.57 4.44
CA GLY A 218 -12.46 -25.12 3.09
C GLY A 218 -11.83 -24.14 2.09
N ASP A 219 -11.76 -24.53 0.82
CA ASP A 219 -11.23 -23.70 -0.25
C ASP A 219 -12.13 -23.65 -1.48
N ARG A 220 -12.08 -22.53 -2.24
CA ARG A 220 -12.91 -22.32 -3.43
C ARG A 220 -12.65 -23.37 -4.52
N ARG A 221 -11.47 -23.97 -4.55
CA ARG A 221 -11.10 -25.07 -5.46
C ARG A 221 -11.81 -26.39 -5.15
N THR A 222 -12.36 -26.53 -3.93
CA THR A 222 -12.99 -27.75 -3.42
C THR A 222 -14.48 -27.59 -3.13
N ASP A 223 -15.04 -26.40 -3.34
CA ASP A 223 -16.46 -26.17 -3.11
C ASP A 223 -17.31 -27.05 -4.02
N GLY A 224 -18.37 -27.64 -3.45
CA GLY A 224 -19.46 -28.21 -4.24
C GLY A 224 -20.32 -27.12 -4.89
N ALA A 225 -21.20 -27.52 -5.81
CA ALA A 225 -22.17 -26.60 -6.38
C ALA A 225 -23.19 -26.16 -5.32
N VAL A 226 -23.16 -24.87 -4.96
CA VAL A 226 -24.17 -24.23 -4.11
C VAL A 226 -24.94 -23.24 -4.97
N THR A 227 -26.25 -23.43 -5.09
CA THR A 227 -27.15 -22.53 -5.83
C THR A 227 -28.21 -21.97 -4.90
N THR A 228 -29.01 -21.01 -5.38
CA THR A 228 -30.13 -20.43 -4.63
C THR A 228 -31.19 -21.47 -4.21
N GLU A 229 -31.16 -22.68 -4.77
CA GLU A 229 -32.01 -23.80 -4.37
C GLU A 229 -31.88 -24.15 -2.87
N ILE A 230 -30.70 -23.98 -2.28
CA ILE A 230 -30.48 -24.23 -0.84
C ILE A 230 -31.36 -23.35 0.06
N LEU A 231 -31.87 -22.24 -0.48
CA LEU A 231 -32.73 -21.30 0.24
C LEU A 231 -34.21 -21.69 0.20
N LYS A 232 -34.62 -22.58 -0.72
CA LYS A 232 -36.03 -22.97 -0.86
C LYS A 232 -36.52 -23.68 0.41
N GLY A 233 -37.68 -23.27 0.90
CA GLY A 233 -38.30 -23.85 2.10
C GLY A 233 -37.70 -23.35 3.42
N LEU A 234 -36.75 -22.41 3.41
CA LEU A 234 -36.25 -21.76 4.63
C LEU A 234 -37.22 -20.70 5.18
N THR A 235 -38.20 -20.26 4.38
CA THR A 235 -39.24 -19.30 4.78
C THR A 235 -40.62 -19.76 4.29
N LYS A 236 -41.68 -19.32 4.97
CA LYS A 236 -43.08 -19.58 4.59
C LYS A 236 -43.53 -18.72 3.40
#